data_AF-A0A1G9PLH1-F1
#
_entry.id   AF-A0A1G9PLH1-F1
#
_cell.length_a   1.000
_cell.length_b   1.000
_cell.length_c   1.000
_cell.angle_alpha   90.00
_cell.angle_beta   90.00
_cell.angle_gamma   90.00
#
_symmetry.space_group_name_H-M   'P 1'
#
loop_
_entity.id
_entity.type
_entity.pdbx_description
1 polymer ?
#
loop_
_entity_poly.entity_id
_entity_poly.type
_entity_poly.pdbx_seq_one_letter_code
_entity_poly.pdbx_strand_id
1 'polypeptide(L)'
;MTTLLLAGLLAACQQAPPPPPPQNGYGATERAFVELAIATDEQALKLLGLTDCAELRENRNIELTALRKLLDAPYVNNHAGHDMPGMPTDAEIQLASTSPDALKQFVRAHLTESLEVLRSAGQAITHPPTAEVVKLMERHRMAELAD
;
A
#
# COMPACT_ATOMS: atom_id res chain seq x y z
N MET A 1 -20.06 3.55 -64.21
CA MET A 1 -19.03 2.94 -63.35
C MET A 1 -18.29 4.04 -62.61
N THR A 2 -18.64 4.31 -61.35
CA THR A 2 -17.78 5.03 -60.40
C THR A 2 -18.15 4.58 -58.98
N THR A 3 -17.11 4.42 -58.18
CA THR A 3 -16.88 3.52 -57.06
C THR A 3 -17.50 3.96 -55.73
N LEU A 4 -17.74 2.99 -54.84
CA LEU A 4 -18.01 3.15 -53.39
C LEU A 4 -16.99 4.08 -52.70
N LEU A 5 -17.39 4.68 -51.56
CA LEU A 5 -16.66 4.49 -50.29
C LEU A 5 -17.45 5.00 -49.07
N LEU A 6 -17.85 4.03 -48.23
CA LEU A 6 -18.15 4.17 -46.82
C LEU A 6 -16.92 4.74 -46.10
N ALA A 7 -17.05 5.88 -45.41
CA ALA A 7 -16.06 6.38 -44.48
C ALA A 7 -16.68 6.44 -43.08
N GLY A 8 -16.23 5.54 -42.21
CA GLY A 8 -16.68 5.40 -40.83
C GLY A 8 -16.25 6.58 -39.96
N LEU A 9 -17.16 7.01 -39.08
CA LEU A 9 -16.81 7.83 -37.94
C LEU A 9 -16.39 6.91 -36.78
N LEU A 10 -15.09 6.63 -36.71
CA LEU A 10 -14.43 6.25 -35.47
C LEU A 10 -14.34 7.49 -34.60
N ALA A 11 -15.26 7.64 -33.66
CA ALA A 11 -15.15 8.59 -32.57
C ALA A 11 -14.00 8.15 -31.65
N ALA A 12 -12.79 8.63 -31.95
CA ALA A 12 -11.64 8.46 -31.09
C ALA A 12 -11.88 9.23 -29.79
N CYS A 13 -11.88 8.51 -28.66
CA CYS A 13 -11.80 9.11 -27.33
C CYS A 13 -10.57 10.03 -27.29
N GLN A 14 -10.78 11.34 -27.28
CA GLN A 14 -9.71 12.29 -26.98
C GLN A 14 -9.35 12.12 -25.50
N GLN A 15 -8.30 11.35 -25.21
CA GLN A 15 -7.67 11.38 -23.89
C GLN A 15 -7.12 12.79 -23.68
N ALA A 16 -7.61 13.46 -22.64
CA ALA A 16 -7.05 14.73 -22.19
C ALA A 16 -5.55 14.56 -21.90
N PRO A 17 -4.72 15.57 -22.17
CA PRO A 17 -3.30 15.51 -21.83
C PRO A 17 -3.13 15.24 -20.32
N PRO A 18 -2.12 14.45 -19.92
CA PRO A 18 -1.89 14.18 -18.52
C PRO A 18 -1.65 15.48 -17.76
N PRO A 19 -2.12 15.58 -16.50
CA PRO A 19 -1.89 16.77 -15.69
C PRO A 19 -0.39 17.03 -15.54
N PRO A 20 0.02 18.30 -15.41
CA PRO A 20 1.43 18.64 -15.20
C PRO A 20 1.95 17.97 -13.92
N PRO A 21 3.24 17.61 -13.87
CA PRO A 21 3.83 16.97 -12.71
C PRO A 21 3.70 17.89 -11.46
N PRO A 22 3.52 17.30 -10.27
CA PRO A 22 3.37 18.07 -9.04
C PRO A 22 4.60 18.92 -8.77
N GLN A 23 4.41 20.18 -8.37
CA GLN A 23 5.50 21.13 -8.12
C GLN A 23 6.40 20.72 -6.94
N ASN A 24 5.90 19.91 -6.01
CA ASN A 24 6.62 19.38 -4.87
C ASN A 24 7.02 17.90 -5.04
N GLY A 25 6.66 17.26 -6.16
CA GLY A 25 6.88 15.83 -6.41
C GLY A 25 5.90 14.89 -5.72
N TYR A 26 4.95 15.37 -4.91
CA TYR A 26 3.89 14.53 -4.34
C TYR A 26 2.74 14.40 -5.33
N GLY A 27 2.63 13.25 -6.00
CA GLY A 27 1.65 13.00 -7.04
C GLY A 27 0.76 11.80 -6.77
N ALA A 28 0.08 11.34 -7.83
CA ALA A 28 -0.85 10.21 -7.76
C ALA A 28 -0.18 8.91 -7.27
N THR A 29 1.07 8.67 -7.67
CA THR A 29 1.84 7.50 -7.23
C THR A 29 2.11 7.54 -5.73
N GLU A 30 2.58 8.68 -5.21
CA GLU A 30 2.82 8.87 -3.78
C GLU A 30 1.53 8.76 -2.97
N ARG A 31 0.45 9.39 -3.45
CA ARG A 31 -0.87 9.31 -2.81
C ARG A 31 -1.37 7.87 -2.75
N ALA A 32 -1.32 7.15 -3.87
CA ALA A 32 -1.75 5.75 -3.93
C ALA A 32 -0.93 4.86 -3.00
N PHE A 33 0.40 5.05 -2.95
CA PHE A 33 1.25 4.33 -2.00
C PHE A 33 0.86 4.63 -0.55
N VAL A 34 0.71 5.92 -0.18
CA VAL A 34 0.37 6.31 1.20
C VAL A 34 -0.98 5.73 1.63
N GLU A 35 -2.01 5.83 0.78
CA GLU A 35 -3.33 5.30 1.09
C GLU A 35 -3.35 3.78 1.24
N LEU A 36 -2.66 3.07 0.33
CA LEU A 36 -2.52 1.62 0.39
C LEU A 36 -1.77 1.19 1.65
N ALA A 37 -0.61 1.83 1.93
CA ALA A 37 0.21 1.51 3.09
C ALA A 37 -0.56 1.72 4.41
N ILE A 38 -1.29 2.84 4.54
CA ILE A 38 -2.15 3.09 5.71
C ILE A 38 -3.20 1.98 5.85
N ALA A 39 -3.91 1.64 4.76
CA ALA A 39 -4.93 0.61 4.82
C ALA A 39 -4.35 -0.75 5.26
N THR A 40 -3.21 -1.16 4.69
CA THR A 40 -2.55 -2.43 5.01
C THR A 40 -2.04 -2.46 6.46
N ASP A 41 -1.47 -1.36 6.95
CA ASP A 41 -0.92 -1.30 8.31
C ASP A 41 -2.02 -1.21 9.37
N GLU A 42 -3.12 -0.50 9.11
CA GLU A 42 -4.29 -0.47 10.00
C GLU A 42 -4.90 -1.87 10.17
N GLN A 43 -4.98 -2.62 9.07
CA GLN A 43 -5.46 -4.00 9.13
C GLN A 43 -4.44 -4.93 9.81
N ALA A 44 -3.15 -4.76 9.51
CA ALA A 44 -2.08 -5.53 10.13
C ALA A 44 -1.98 -5.31 11.64
N LEU A 45 -2.27 -4.11 12.14
CA LEU A 45 -2.32 -3.85 13.58
C LEU A 45 -3.29 -4.77 14.33
N LYS A 46 -4.40 -5.20 13.69
CA LYS A 46 -5.33 -6.17 14.28
C LYS A 46 -4.66 -7.53 14.44
N LEU A 47 -3.97 -8.01 13.40
CA LEU A 47 -3.22 -9.27 13.42
C LEU A 47 -2.07 -9.21 14.44
N LEU A 48 -1.27 -8.14 14.40
CA LEU A 48 -0.12 -7.94 15.29
C LEU A 48 -0.55 -7.74 16.75
N GLY A 49 -1.78 -7.27 16.97
CA GLY A 49 -2.46 -7.25 18.27
C GLY A 49 -2.51 -8.61 18.97
N LEU A 50 -2.51 -9.70 18.20
CA LEU A 50 -2.53 -11.08 18.70
C LEU A 50 -1.15 -11.62 19.06
N THR A 51 -0.08 -10.91 18.70
CA THR A 51 1.30 -11.29 19.03
C THR A 51 1.71 -10.77 20.40
N ASP A 52 2.65 -11.47 21.06
CA ASP A 52 3.32 -10.97 22.26
C ASP A 52 4.48 -10.00 21.96
N CYS A 53 4.76 -9.74 20.67
CA CYS A 53 5.84 -8.85 20.24
C CYS A 53 5.37 -7.40 20.22
N ALA A 54 5.65 -6.66 21.31
CA ALA A 54 5.28 -5.25 21.42
C ALA A 54 5.96 -4.38 20.34
N GLU A 55 7.17 -4.73 19.91
CA GLU A 55 7.95 -3.99 18.92
C GLU A 55 7.28 -3.97 17.54
N LEU A 56 6.69 -5.08 17.09
CA LEU A 56 5.94 -5.12 15.82
C LEU A 56 4.81 -4.09 15.81
N ARG A 57 4.06 -3.98 16.92
CA ARG A 57 2.96 -3.03 17.04
C ARG A 57 3.46 -1.58 17.09
N GLU A 58 4.55 -1.33 17.81
CA GLU A 58 5.14 0.00 17.91
C GLU A 58 5.64 0.49 16.55
N ASN A 59 6.36 -0.36 15.81
CA ASN A 59 6.83 -0.07 14.46
C ASN A 59 5.67 0.29 13.51
N ARG A 60 4.55 -0.45 13.57
CA ARG A 60 3.33 -0.09 12.80
C ARG A 60 2.79 1.28 13.17
N ASN A 61 2.71 1.60 14.47
CA ASN A 61 2.15 2.88 14.92
C ASN A 61 3.04 4.06 14.50
N ILE A 62 4.37 3.89 14.57
CA ILE A 62 5.35 4.88 14.09
C ILE A 62 5.14 5.14 12.60
N GLU A 63 5.02 4.08 11.79
CA GLU A 63 4.83 4.20 10.35
C GLU A 63 3.50 4.81 9.97
N LEU A 64 2.39 4.39 10.59
CA LEU A 64 1.08 5.01 10.38
C LEU A 64 1.10 6.50 10.73
N THR A 65 1.81 6.89 11.79
CA THR A 65 1.98 8.30 12.14
C THR A 65 2.76 9.06 11.08
N ALA A 66 3.80 8.45 10.50
CA ALA A 66 4.59 9.06 9.44
C ALA A 66 3.80 9.16 8.11
N LEU A 67 3.10 8.09 7.73
CA LEU A 67 2.25 8.04 6.54
C LEU A 67 1.12 9.07 6.62
N ARG A 68 0.43 9.17 7.76
CA ARG A 68 -0.68 10.13 7.93
C ARG A 68 -0.23 11.59 7.82
N LYS A 69 1.03 11.90 8.15
CA LYS A 69 1.60 13.25 7.94
C LYS A 69 1.82 13.60 6.47
N LEU A 70 1.85 12.61 5.57
CA LEU A 70 2.03 12.82 4.12
C LEU A 70 0.72 13.08 3.38
N LEU A 71 -0.43 12.86 4.01
CA LEU A 71 -1.73 13.10 3.38
C LEU A 71 -1.96 14.59 3.15
N ASP A 72 -2.28 14.95 1.91
CA ASP A 72 -2.61 16.31 1.45
C ASP A 72 -4.12 16.60 1.41
N ALA A 73 -4.92 15.57 1.66
CA ALA A 73 -6.37 15.59 1.70
C ALA A 73 -6.88 14.53 2.68
N PRO A 74 -8.13 14.63 3.18
CA PRO A 74 -8.71 13.63 4.07
C PRO A 74 -8.53 12.20 3.56
N TYR A 75 -8.27 11.29 4.49
CA TYR A 75 -8.13 9.87 4.19
C TYR A 75 -9.49 9.18 4.19
N VAL A 76 -9.71 8.35 3.17
CA VAL A 76 -10.81 7.39 3.10
C VAL A 76 -10.20 6.04 2.76
N ASN A 77 -10.46 5.03 3.57
CA ASN A 77 -9.97 3.69 3.30
C ASN A 77 -10.78 3.03 2.18
N ASN A 78 -10.41 3.32 0.93
CA ASN A 78 -11.01 2.71 -0.27
C ASN A 78 -10.66 1.22 -0.43
N HIS A 79 -9.81 0.69 0.44
CA HIS A 79 -9.36 -0.69 0.43
C HIS A 79 -10.02 -1.53 1.53
N ALA A 80 -10.89 -0.94 2.36
CA ALA A 80 -11.56 -1.64 3.44
C ALA A 80 -12.41 -2.79 2.89
N GLY A 81 -12.19 -4.01 3.42
CA GLY A 81 -12.92 -5.21 3.01
C GLY A 81 -12.48 -5.80 1.67
N HIS A 82 -11.42 -5.28 1.04
CA HIS A 82 -10.82 -5.88 -0.15
C HIS A 82 -9.68 -6.82 0.24
N ASP A 83 -9.71 -8.04 -0.28
CA ASP A 83 -8.61 -8.99 -0.13
C ASP A 83 -7.46 -8.56 -1.06
N MET A 84 -6.33 -8.17 -0.48
CA MET A 84 -5.15 -7.72 -1.21
C MET A 84 -3.90 -8.45 -0.69
N PRO A 85 -2.92 -8.77 -1.56
CA PRO A 85 -1.65 -9.34 -1.12
C PRO A 85 -1.03 -8.51 0.00
N GLY A 86 -0.65 -9.18 1.10
CA GLY A 86 -0.07 -8.54 2.27
C GLY A 86 -1.06 -7.84 3.21
N MET A 87 -2.36 -7.78 2.91
CA MET A 87 -3.38 -7.30 3.84
C MET A 87 -4.06 -8.50 4.53
N PRO A 88 -3.90 -8.70 5.85
CA PRO A 88 -4.57 -9.79 6.55
C PRO A 88 -6.09 -9.65 6.48
N THR A 89 -6.78 -10.65 5.96
CA THR A 89 -8.25 -10.67 5.93
C THR A 89 -8.82 -10.86 7.34
N ASP A 90 -10.08 -10.48 7.55
CA ASP A 90 -10.74 -10.70 8.84
C ASP A 90 -10.86 -12.20 9.18
N ALA A 91 -10.98 -13.07 8.16
CA ALA A 91 -11.00 -14.52 8.34
C ALA A 91 -9.63 -15.06 8.79
N GLU A 92 -8.54 -14.57 8.20
CA GLU A 92 -7.18 -14.93 8.61
C GLU A 92 -6.87 -14.45 10.03
N ILE A 93 -7.28 -13.23 10.40
CA ILE A 93 -7.15 -12.71 11.77
C ILE A 93 -7.95 -13.57 12.76
N GLN A 94 -9.18 -13.95 12.40
CA GLN A 94 -10.00 -14.82 13.24
C GLN A 94 -9.34 -16.19 13.44
N LEU A 95 -8.75 -16.77 12.39
CA LEU A 95 -8.01 -18.02 12.50
C LEU A 95 -6.76 -17.87 13.37
N ALA A 96 -5.97 -16.81 13.15
CA ALA A 96 -4.77 -16.49 13.93
C ALA A 96 -5.06 -16.36 15.44
N SER A 97 -6.24 -15.86 15.83
CA SER A 97 -6.63 -15.74 17.23
C SER A 97 -6.74 -17.07 17.98
N THR A 98 -6.84 -18.18 17.26
CA THR A 98 -6.99 -19.53 17.84
C THR A 98 -5.87 -20.49 17.44
N SER A 99 -4.95 -20.07 16.57
CA SER A 99 -3.88 -20.90 16.04
C SER A 99 -2.56 -20.12 16.01
N PRO A 100 -1.62 -20.42 16.93
CA PRO A 100 -0.30 -19.80 16.95
C PRO A 100 0.50 -20.00 15.64
N ASP A 101 0.32 -21.14 14.98
CA ASP A 101 0.99 -21.40 13.70
C ASP A 101 0.40 -20.54 12.58
N ALA A 102 -0.93 -20.38 12.54
CA ALA A 102 -1.56 -19.48 11.59
C ALA A 102 -1.17 -18.02 11.85
N LEU A 103 -1.09 -17.60 13.12
CA LEU A 103 -0.60 -16.27 13.49
C LEU A 103 0.81 -16.03 12.94
N LYS A 104 1.75 -16.94 13.20
CA LYS A 104 3.13 -16.84 12.68
C LYS A 104 3.15 -16.78 11.15
N GLN A 105 2.37 -17.63 10.49
CA GLN A 105 2.28 -17.68 9.03
C GLN A 105 1.77 -16.36 8.46
N PHE A 106 0.66 -15.83 8.97
CA PHE A 106 0.05 -14.62 8.44
C PHE A 106 0.86 -13.36 8.75
N VAL A 107 1.52 -13.31 9.92
CA VAL A 107 2.47 -12.22 10.22
C VAL A 107 3.61 -12.26 9.21
N ARG A 108 4.24 -13.42 8.99
CA ARG A 108 5.32 -13.55 8.02
C ARG A 108 4.88 -13.22 6.59
N ALA A 109 3.68 -13.65 6.20
CA ALA A 109 3.11 -13.33 4.89
C ALA A 109 2.90 -11.82 4.73
N HIS A 110 2.27 -11.15 5.70
CA HIS A 110 2.11 -9.69 5.70
C HIS A 110 3.47 -8.96 5.56
N LEU A 111 4.47 -9.36 6.36
CA LEU A 111 5.78 -8.73 6.34
C LEU A 111 6.49 -8.92 4.99
N THR A 112 6.40 -10.11 4.40
CA THR A 112 7.04 -10.43 3.12
C THR A 112 6.41 -9.67 1.96
N GLU A 113 5.08 -9.70 1.86
CA GLU A 113 4.34 -9.01 0.80
C GLU A 113 4.50 -7.49 0.90
N SER A 114 4.43 -6.92 2.12
CA SER A 114 4.66 -5.48 2.31
C SER A 114 6.09 -5.07 1.96
N LEU A 115 7.09 -5.92 2.19
CA LEU A 115 8.46 -5.65 1.75
C LEU A 115 8.59 -5.58 0.22
N GLU A 116 7.86 -6.41 -0.53
CA GLU A 116 7.83 -6.31 -2.00
C GLU A 116 7.17 -5.00 -2.48
N VAL A 117 6.07 -4.59 -1.84
CA VAL A 117 5.44 -3.29 -2.11
C VAL A 117 6.43 -2.15 -1.85
N LEU A 118 7.18 -2.20 -0.74
CA LEU A 118 8.16 -1.19 -0.38
C LEU A 118 9.32 -1.11 -1.37
N ARG A 119 9.81 -2.25 -1.85
CA ARG A 119 10.87 -2.29 -2.89
C ARG A 119 10.39 -1.67 -4.20
N SER A 120 9.16 -1.98 -4.62
CA SER A 120 8.55 -1.37 -5.80
C SER A 120 8.37 0.14 -5.61
N ALA A 121 7.87 0.55 -4.43
CA ALA A 121 7.69 1.94 -4.05
C ALA A 121 9.02 2.71 -4.05
N GLY A 122 10.11 2.11 -3.55
CA GLY A 122 11.44 2.71 -3.53
C GLY A 122 12.03 2.98 -4.93
N GLN A 123 11.54 2.32 -5.97
CA GLN A 123 11.91 2.58 -7.37
C GLN A 123 11.02 3.65 -8.02
N ALA A 124 9.77 3.79 -7.57
CA ALA A 124 8.75 4.62 -8.21
C ALA A 124 8.56 6.00 -7.56
N ILE A 125 8.76 6.10 -6.24
CA ILE A 125 8.49 7.32 -5.48
C ILE A 125 9.60 8.34 -5.69
N THR A 126 9.20 9.57 -6.00
CA THR A 126 10.13 10.68 -6.24
C THR A 126 10.04 11.77 -5.19
N HIS A 127 8.93 11.84 -4.44
CA HIS A 127 8.77 12.76 -3.32
C HIS A 127 9.70 12.40 -2.14
N PRO A 128 10.67 13.26 -1.76
CA PRO A 128 11.66 12.90 -0.75
C PRO A 128 11.07 12.54 0.63
N PRO A 129 10.09 13.27 1.18
CA PRO A 129 9.44 12.85 2.42
C PRO A 129 8.76 11.48 2.34
N THR A 130 8.13 11.14 1.21
CA THR A 130 7.53 9.80 1.03
C THR A 130 8.63 8.74 0.93
N ALA A 131 9.71 8.99 0.22
CA ALA A 131 10.85 8.08 0.11
C ALA A 131 11.50 7.79 1.48
N GLU A 132 11.58 8.78 2.37
CA GLU A 132 12.07 8.55 3.74
C GLU A 132 11.15 7.65 4.56
N VAL A 133 9.83 7.75 4.38
CA VAL A 133 8.88 6.81 4.98
C VAL A 133 9.07 5.42 4.40
N VAL A 134 9.17 5.26 3.08
CA VAL A 134 9.44 3.93 2.45
C VAL A 134 10.67 3.26 3.06
N LYS A 135 11.78 4.00 3.19
CA LYS A 135 13.02 3.48 3.80
C LYS A 135 12.84 3.12 5.28
N LEU A 136 12.04 3.89 6.03
CA LEU A 136 11.70 3.57 7.42
C LEU A 136 10.99 2.22 7.48
N MET A 137 9.93 2.07 6.67
CA MET A 137 9.14 0.84 6.63
C MET A 137 9.99 -0.35 6.20
N GLU A 138 10.85 -0.19 5.19
CA GLU A 138 11.73 -1.25 4.70
C GLU A 138 12.70 -1.74 5.79
N ARG A 139 13.32 -0.81 6.55
CA ARG A 139 14.19 -1.18 7.67
C ARG A 139 13.45 -1.97 8.73
N HIS A 140 12.24 -1.57 9.10
CA HIS A 140 11.43 -2.32 10.05
C HIS A 140 11.12 -3.72 9.51
N ARG A 141 10.62 -3.85 8.28
CA ARG A 141 10.33 -5.18 7.69
C ARG A 141 11.55 -6.09 7.63
N MET A 142 12.71 -5.56 7.26
CA MET A 142 13.95 -6.35 7.21
C MET A 142 14.38 -6.85 8.59
N ALA A 143 14.26 -6.01 9.63
CA ALA A 143 14.55 -6.43 11.00
C ALA A 143 13.55 -7.48 11.48
N GLU A 144 12.25 -7.23 11.29
CA GLU A 144 11.14 -8.08 11.72
C GLU A 144 11.13 -9.46 11.04
N LEU A 145 11.70 -9.58 9.83
CA LEU A 145 11.83 -10.86 9.11
C LEU A 145 13.11 -11.63 9.43
N ALA A 146 14.09 -10.98 10.07
CA ALA A 146 15.36 -11.58 10.47
C ALA A 146 15.30 -12.26 11.84
N ASP A 147 14.34 -11.88 12.67
CA ASP A 147 13.99 -12.50 13.96
C ASP A 147 13.20 -13.82 13.79
#